data_AF-A0A839W6H5-F1
#
_entry.id   AF-A0A839W6H5-F1
#
_cell.length_a   1.000
_cell.length_b   1.000
_cell.length_c   1.000
_cell.angle_alpha   90.00
_cell.angle_beta   90.00
_cell.angle_gamma   90.00
#
_symmetry.space_group_name_H-M   'P 1'
#
loop_
_entity.id
_entity.type
_entity.pdbx_description
1 polymer ?
#
loop_
_entity_poly.entity_id
_entity_poly.type
_entity_poly.pdbx_seq_one_letter_code
_entity_poly.pdbx_strand_id
1 'polypeptide(L)'
;MPTLLHFLQRRGALRLLPAVILALFVRPTRAEDPRLSEIWRCGGGDCPGYEYHPRDGDPEHGAPAGTAFQDLPADWFCPRCGAGKPDFRRLGD
;
A
#
# COMPACT_ATOMS: atom_id res chain seq x y z
N MET A 1 -29.36 33.12 46.22
CA MET A 1 -29.39 33.29 44.76
C MET A 1 -28.01 32.96 44.20
N PRO A 2 -27.74 31.68 43.86
CA PRO A 2 -26.49 31.32 43.18
C PRO A 2 -26.58 31.73 41.71
N THR A 3 -25.54 32.39 41.27
CA THR A 3 -25.40 33.09 39.99
C THR A 3 -25.52 32.12 38.81
N LEU A 4 -26.50 32.36 37.93
CA LEU A 4 -26.77 31.61 36.69
C LEU A 4 -25.60 31.59 35.69
N LEU A 5 -24.48 32.25 36.03
CA LEU A 5 -23.31 32.47 35.18
C LEU A 5 -22.30 31.31 35.19
N HIS A 6 -22.39 30.36 36.15
CA HIS A 6 -21.47 29.21 36.19
C HIS A 6 -21.88 28.03 35.29
N PHE A 7 -23.09 28.03 34.71
CA PHE A 7 -23.55 26.91 33.90
C PHE A 7 -23.09 26.98 32.42
N LEU A 8 -22.55 28.12 31.97
CA LEU A 8 -22.06 28.27 30.60
C LEU A 8 -20.59 27.86 30.41
N GLN A 9 -19.87 27.51 31.48
CA GLN A 9 -18.47 27.05 31.42
C GLN A 9 -18.33 25.54 31.14
N ARG A 10 -19.44 24.82 30.92
CA ARG A 10 -19.45 23.39 30.52
C ARG A 10 -19.65 23.15 29.01
N ARG A 11 -19.55 24.17 28.16
CA ARG A 11 -19.58 23.96 26.69
C ARG A 11 -18.18 23.66 26.16
N GLY A 12 -17.66 22.49 26.52
CA GLY A 12 -16.44 21.92 25.94
C GLY A 12 -16.64 21.49 24.47
N ALA A 13 -17.05 22.42 23.60
CA ALA A 13 -17.30 22.19 22.18
C ALA A 13 -16.05 22.33 21.29
N LEU A 14 -14.85 22.42 21.89
CA LEU A 14 -13.60 22.69 21.17
C LEU A 14 -12.57 21.54 21.24
N ARG A 15 -13.04 20.28 21.16
CA ARG A 15 -12.16 19.10 21.00
C ARG A 15 -12.54 18.20 19.82
N LEU A 16 -13.38 18.71 18.92
CA LEU A 16 -13.78 18.02 17.69
C LEU A 16 -13.21 18.73 16.46
N LEU A 17 -11.99 19.29 16.54
CA LEU A 17 -11.21 19.40 15.30
C LEU A 17 -10.98 17.96 14.85
N PRO A 18 -11.70 17.52 13.80
CA PRO A 18 -12.14 16.15 13.68
C PRO A 18 -10.92 15.31 13.30
N ALA A 19 -10.76 14.13 13.88
CA ALA A 19 -9.74 13.17 13.44
C ALA A 19 -9.75 12.97 11.90
N VAL A 20 -10.90 13.23 11.25
CA VAL A 20 -11.10 13.27 9.80
C VAL A 20 -10.21 14.31 9.09
N ILE A 21 -10.05 15.53 9.61
CA ILE A 21 -9.16 16.53 8.97
C ILE A 21 -7.72 16.04 9.03
N LEU A 22 -7.28 15.48 10.15
CA LEU A 22 -5.93 14.93 10.28
C LEU A 22 -5.70 13.73 9.33
N ALA A 23 -6.68 12.82 9.22
CA ALA A 23 -6.60 11.65 8.33
C ALA A 23 -6.47 12.00 6.84
N LEU A 24 -7.01 13.15 6.39
CA LEU A 24 -6.86 13.61 5.00
C LEU A 24 -5.47 14.17 4.68
N PHE A 25 -4.71 14.61 5.69
CA PHE A 25 -3.35 15.14 5.52
C PHE A 25 -2.23 14.12 5.81
N VAL A 26 -2.55 12.99 6.45
CA VAL A 26 -1.59 11.90 6.66
C VAL A 26 -1.54 11.04 5.40
N ARG A 27 -0.46 11.19 4.61
CA ARG A 27 -0.17 10.23 3.53
C ARG A 27 0.08 8.85 4.16
N PRO A 28 -0.60 7.77 3.72
CA PRO A 28 -0.34 6.43 4.22
C PRO A 28 1.13 6.08 3.99
N THR A 29 1.78 5.45 4.96
CA THR A 29 3.18 5.08 4.80
C THR A 29 3.29 4.02 3.70
N ARG A 30 4.41 3.99 2.97
CA ARG A 30 4.63 3.03 1.89
C ARG A 30 4.45 1.58 2.34
N ALA A 31 4.71 1.27 3.62
CA ALA A 31 4.56 -0.07 4.19
C ALA A 31 3.09 -0.52 4.33
N GLU A 32 2.15 0.43 4.39
CA GLU A 32 0.71 0.21 4.53
C GLU A 32 -0.02 0.23 3.16
N ASP A 33 0.71 0.37 2.06
CA ASP A 33 0.11 0.32 0.72
C ASP A 33 -0.49 -1.07 0.45
N PRO A 34 -1.82 -1.18 0.24
CA PRO A 34 -2.48 -2.47 0.02
C PRO A 34 -2.01 -3.17 -1.25
N ARG A 35 -1.46 -2.45 -2.23
CA ARG A 35 -0.88 -3.07 -3.43
C ARG A 35 0.34 -3.94 -3.10
N LEU A 36 0.92 -3.78 -1.91
CA LEU A 36 2.05 -4.60 -1.48
C LEU A 36 1.66 -6.00 -0.99
N SER A 37 0.38 -6.28 -0.74
CA SER A 37 -0.08 -7.65 -0.44
C SER A 37 -0.41 -8.46 -1.68
N GLU A 38 -0.47 -7.84 -2.86
CA GLU A 38 -0.78 -8.53 -4.12
C GLU A 38 0.41 -9.37 -4.58
N ILE A 39 0.35 -10.69 -4.43
CA ILE A 39 1.37 -11.61 -4.92
C ILE A 39 1.12 -11.88 -6.40
N TRP A 40 2.17 -11.90 -7.22
CA TRP A 40 2.05 -12.11 -8.67
C TRP A 40 2.82 -13.34 -9.10
N ARG A 41 2.15 -14.30 -9.74
CA ARG A 41 2.79 -15.48 -10.31
C ARG A 41 2.96 -15.34 -11.82
N CYS A 42 4.16 -15.63 -12.30
CA CYS A 42 4.44 -15.70 -13.73
C CYS A 42 3.75 -16.94 -14.35
N GLY A 43 2.96 -16.72 -15.40
CA GLY A 43 2.32 -17.75 -16.21
C GLY A 43 2.92 -17.89 -17.62
N GLY A 44 4.11 -17.34 -17.86
CA GLY A 44 4.74 -17.37 -19.17
C GLY A 44 5.22 -18.78 -19.55
N GLY A 45 4.53 -19.44 -20.48
CA GLY A 45 4.91 -20.73 -21.08
C GLY A 45 5.38 -21.77 -20.06
N ASP A 46 6.60 -22.29 -20.26
CA ASP A 46 7.24 -23.31 -19.41
C ASP A 46 7.88 -22.72 -18.12
N CYS A 47 7.47 -21.54 -17.66
CA CYS A 47 8.02 -20.94 -16.45
C CYS A 47 7.74 -21.83 -15.23
N PRO A 48 8.73 -22.03 -14.33
CA PRO A 48 8.55 -22.81 -13.10
C PRO A 48 7.65 -22.12 -12.05
N GLY A 49 6.84 -21.12 -12.44
CA GLY A 49 5.94 -20.38 -11.56
C GLY A 49 6.64 -19.43 -10.60
N TYR A 50 7.48 -18.52 -11.10
CA TYR A 50 8.07 -17.45 -10.27
C TYR A 50 6.98 -16.61 -9.60
N GLU A 51 7.16 -16.31 -8.32
CA GLU A 51 6.26 -15.45 -7.54
C GLU A 51 6.99 -14.17 -7.13
N TYR A 52 6.41 -13.04 -7.52
CA TYR A 52 6.86 -11.73 -7.11
C TYR A 52 6.08 -11.31 -5.87
N HIS A 53 6.80 -11.05 -4.78
CA HIS A 53 6.27 -10.54 -3.52
C HIS A 53 6.63 -9.06 -3.40
N PRO A 54 5.68 -8.12 -3.57
CA PRO A 54 6.00 -6.68 -3.56
C PRO A 54 6.69 -6.16 -2.29
N ARG A 55 6.38 -6.76 -1.13
CA ARG A 55 7.03 -6.39 0.15
C ARG A 55 8.53 -6.69 0.13
N ASP A 56 8.92 -7.79 -0.49
CA ASP A 56 10.31 -8.21 -0.62
C ASP A 56 10.99 -7.58 -1.83
N GLY A 57 10.21 -7.34 -2.89
CA GLY A 57 10.70 -6.89 -4.19
C GLY A 57 11.54 -7.98 -4.87
N ASP A 58 12.41 -7.53 -5.76
CA ASP A 58 13.49 -8.30 -6.37
C ASP A 58 14.74 -7.41 -6.59
N PRO A 59 15.49 -7.08 -5.53
CA PRO A 59 16.56 -6.08 -5.59
C PRO A 59 17.70 -6.46 -6.55
N GLU A 60 17.98 -7.75 -6.71
CA GLU A 60 19.02 -8.24 -7.63
C GLU A 60 18.66 -7.97 -9.10
N HIS A 61 17.36 -7.90 -9.40
CA HIS A 61 16.83 -7.64 -10.73
C HIS A 61 16.19 -6.24 -10.86
N GLY A 62 16.59 -5.31 -10.00
CA GLY A 62 16.24 -3.89 -10.13
C GLY A 62 14.87 -3.49 -9.55
N ALA A 63 14.23 -4.34 -8.76
CA ALA A 63 12.99 -4.03 -8.05
C ALA A 63 13.24 -3.94 -6.53
N PRO A 64 13.40 -2.75 -5.93
CA PRO A 64 13.62 -2.64 -4.49
C PRO A 64 12.44 -3.19 -3.66
N ALA A 65 12.70 -3.57 -2.41
CA ALA A 65 11.66 -3.97 -1.46
C ALA A 65 10.57 -2.90 -1.30
N GLY A 66 9.32 -3.34 -1.15
CA GLY A 66 8.15 -2.45 -1.10
C GLY A 66 7.81 -1.81 -2.45
N THR A 67 8.12 -2.46 -3.56
CA THR A 67 7.72 -2.01 -4.91
C THR A 67 6.50 -2.79 -5.35
N ALA A 68 5.36 -2.12 -5.51
CA ALA A 68 4.16 -2.74 -6.07
C ALA A 68 4.43 -3.23 -7.49
N PHE A 69 3.81 -4.34 -7.90
CA PHE A 69 4.02 -4.90 -9.24
C PHE A 69 3.67 -3.90 -10.36
N GLN A 70 2.67 -3.06 -10.11
CA GLN A 70 2.24 -1.98 -10.99
C GLN A 70 3.34 -0.92 -11.18
N ASP A 71 4.16 -0.69 -10.14
CA ASP A 71 5.24 0.31 -10.13
C ASP A 71 6.55 -0.22 -10.74
N LEU A 72 6.62 -1.52 -11.08
CA LEU A 72 7.77 -2.08 -11.77
C LEU A 72 7.99 -1.43 -13.14
N PRO A 73 9.25 -1.24 -13.57
CA PRO A 73 9.58 -0.77 -14.92
C PRO A 73 8.92 -1.61 -16.03
N ALA A 74 8.66 -1.01 -17.20
CA ALA A 74 8.03 -1.72 -18.31
C ALA A 74 8.94 -2.80 -18.94
N ASP A 75 10.25 -2.62 -18.78
CA ASP A 75 11.33 -3.51 -19.18
C ASP A 75 11.78 -4.45 -18.05
N TRP A 76 11.02 -4.56 -16.97
CA TRP A 76 11.23 -5.61 -15.99
C TRP A 76 10.65 -6.93 -16.49
N PHE A 77 11.45 -7.99 -16.42
CA PHE A 77 11.12 -9.33 -16.90
C PHE A 77 11.22 -10.34 -15.77
N CYS A 78 10.48 -11.46 -15.90
CA CYS A 78 10.59 -12.58 -14.99
C CYS A 78 12.04 -13.09 -14.94
N PRO A 79 12.70 -13.11 -13.77
CA PRO A 79 14.10 -13.53 -13.65
C PRO A 79 14.30 -15.03 -13.94
N ARG A 80 13.21 -15.81 -14.00
CA ARG A 80 13.25 -17.26 -14.25
C ARG A 80 13.12 -17.62 -15.73
N CYS A 81 12.34 -16.86 -16.51
CA CYS A 81 12.02 -17.24 -17.90
C CYS A 81 12.08 -16.08 -18.91
N GLY A 82 12.29 -14.83 -18.46
CA GLY A 82 12.33 -13.65 -19.34
C GLY A 82 10.96 -13.17 -19.83
N ALA A 83 9.86 -13.76 -19.36
CA ALA A 83 8.51 -13.30 -19.69
C ALA A 83 8.24 -11.89 -19.16
N GLY A 84 7.43 -11.12 -19.88
CA GLY A 84 7.13 -9.74 -19.51
C GLY A 84 6.03 -9.64 -18.45
N LYS A 85 5.78 -8.43 -17.94
CA LYS A 85 4.68 -8.14 -17.01
C LYS A 85 3.30 -8.67 -17.44
N PRO A 86 2.91 -8.69 -18.74
CA PRO A 86 1.61 -9.22 -19.17
C PRO A 86 1.39 -10.71 -18.89
N ASP A 87 2.46 -11.49 -18.75
CA ASP A 87 2.38 -12.93 -18.46
C ASP A 87 2.14 -13.23 -16.98
N PHE A 88 2.17 -12.21 -16.11
CA PHE A 88 1.93 -12.38 -14.68
C PHE A 88 0.44 -12.30 -14.35
N ARG A 89 0.05 -13.11 -13.36
CA ARG A 89 -1.31 -13.15 -12.82
C ARG A 89 -1.25 -12.92 -11.34
N ARG A 90 -2.12 -12.03 -10.85
CA ARG A 90 -2.30 -11.82 -9.41
C ARG A 90 -2.84 -13.10 -8.78
N LEU A 91 -2.12 -13.62 -7.81
CA LEU A 91 -2.63 -14.58 -6.85
C LEU A 91 -3.37 -13.75 -5.79
N GLY A 92 -4.69 -13.90 -5.74
CA GLY A 92 -5.50 -13.27 -4.70
C GLY A 92 -5.13 -13.77 -3.31
N ASP A 93 -5.56 -13.02 -2.30
CA ASP A 93 -5.26 -13.24 -0.87
C ASP A 93 -5.63 -14.67 -0.38
#